data_AF-A0A0M8MT46-F1
#
_entry.id   AF-A0A0M8MT46-F1
#
_cell.length_a   1.000
_cell.length_b   1.000
_cell.length_c   1.000
_cell.angle_alpha   90.00
_cell.angle_beta   90.00
_cell.angle_gamma   90.00
#
_symmetry.space_group_name_H-M   'P 1'
#
loop_
_entity.id
_entity.type
_entity.pdbx_description
1 polymer ?
#
loop_
_entity_poly.entity_id
_entity_poly.type
_entity_poly.pdbx_seq_one_letter_code
_entity_poly.pdbx_strand_id
1 'polypeptide(L)' 'MFGAVFNTIHYLRRAAHERPVIFFALIVGAFGPVAVLTVPGLRAQQGWKPAERVPISYPLPDRQRSPVSGYDDE' A
#
# COMPACT_ATOMS: atom_id res chain seq x y z
N MET A 1 16.64 25.21 24.58
CA MET A 1 16.09 23.95 24.03
C MET A 1 15.78 24.02 22.52
N PHE A 2 15.54 25.18 21.90
CA PHE A 2 15.15 25.28 20.49
C PHE A 2 16.29 25.48 19.45
N GLY A 3 17.52 25.73 19.88
CA GLY A 3 18.63 26.05 18.98
C GLY A 3 18.94 24.98 17.93
N ALA A 4 18.79 23.70 18.28
CA ALA A 4 19.01 22.59 17.35
C ALA A 4 17.97 22.57 16.21
N VAL A 5 16.71 22.89 16.50
CA VAL A 5 15.63 22.89 15.50
C VAL A 5 15.83 24.01 14.47
N PHE A 6 16.15 25.22 14.94
CA PHE A 6 16.42 26.35 14.04
C PHE A 6 17.66 26.08 13.16
N ASN A 7 18.71 25.49 13.73
CA ASN A 7 19.90 25.12 12.96
C ASN A 7 19.57 24.10 11.85
N THR A 8 18.76 23.08 12.17
CA THR A 8 18.30 22.10 11.17
C THR A 8 17.46 22.75 10.07
N ILE A 9 16.56 23.67 10.39
CA ILE A 9 15.74 24.38 9.38
C ILE A 9 16.62 25.23 8.45
N HIS A 10 17.61 25.94 9.00
CA HIS A 10 18.56 26.70 8.19
C HIS A 10 19.39 25.79 7.28
N TYR A 11 19.81 24.62 7.77
CA TYR A 11 20.50 23.62 6.97
C TYR A 11 19.63 23.08 5.83
N LEU A 12 18.38 22.69 6.10
CA LEU A 12 17.45 22.20 5.09
C LEU A 12 17.19 23.27 4.02
N ARG A 13 17.00 24.53 4.42
CA ARG A 13 16.87 25.66 3.49
C ARG A 13 18.09 25.80 2.59
N ARG A 14 19.29 25.71 3.16
CA ARG A 14 20.55 25.79 2.41
C ARG A 14 20.71 24.62 1.44
N ALA A 15 20.43 23.40 1.90
CA ALA A 15 20.49 22.19 1.07
C ALA A 15 19.53 22.26 -0.13
N ALA A 16 18.34 22.82 0.05
CA ALA A 16 17.37 23.01 -1.02
C ALA A 16 17.87 23.97 -2.13
N HIS A 17 18.67 24.98 -1.79
CA HIS A 17 19.19 25.97 -2.76
C HIS A 17 20.55 25.56 -3.35
N GLU A 18 21.48 25.05 -2.53
CA GLU A 18 22.84 24.68 -2.96
C GLU A 18 22.88 23.32 -3.69
N ARG A 19 21.99 22.39 -3.33
CA ARG A 19 21.96 21.01 -3.86
C ARG A 19 20.53 20.53 -4.11
N PRO A 20 19.77 21.22 -4.99
CA PRO A 20 18.33 20.97 -5.17
C PRO A 20 18.03 19.54 -5.59
N VAL A 21 18.82 18.96 -6.50
CA VAL A 21 18.56 17.61 -7.04
C VAL A 21 18.58 16.56 -5.94
N ILE A 22 19.61 16.56 -5.09
CA ILE A 22 19.76 15.57 -4.01
C ILE A 22 18.66 15.78 -2.96
N PHE A 23 18.41 17.03 -2.57
CA PHE A 23 17.42 17.37 -1.56
C PHE A 23 16.01 16.92 -1.95
N PHE A 24 15.55 17.27 -3.15
CA PHE A 24 14.21 16.91 -3.60
C PHE A 24 14.10 15.43 -3.98
N ALA A 25 15.16 14.80 -4.50
CA ALA A 25 15.15 13.35 -4.75
C ALA A 25 14.90 12.55 -3.47
N LEU A 26 15.51 12.94 -2.34
CA LEU A 26 15.26 12.31 -1.05
C LEU A 26 13.83 12.53 -0.55
N ILE A 27 13.28 13.73 -0.71
CA ILE A 27 11.89 14.01 -0.31
C ILE A 27 10.91 13.17 -1.14
N VAL A 28 11.04 13.18 -2.46
CA VAL A 28 10.16 12.40 -3.35
C VAL A 28 10.32 10.91 -3.10
N GLY A 29 11.56 10.44 -2.92
CA GLY A 29 11.85 9.04 -2.59
C GLY A 29 11.25 8.62 -1.24
N ALA A 30 11.33 9.47 -0.22
CA ALA A 30 10.74 9.20 1.10
C ALA A 30 9.21 9.32 1.09
N PHE A 31 8.63 10.14 0.21
CA PHE A 31 7.18 10.31 0.12
C PHE A 31 6.47 9.01 -0.27
N GLY A 32 7.07 8.17 -1.11
CA GLY A 32 6.52 6.87 -1.51
C GLY A 32 6.25 5.95 -0.30
N PRO A 33 7.28 5.57 0.48
CA PRO A 33 7.10 4.75 1.69
C PRO A 33 6.14 5.36 2.71
N VAL A 34 6.19 6.68 2.92
CA VAL A 34 5.25 7.38 3.82
C VAL A 34 3.81 7.25 3.32
N ALA A 35 3.57 7.39 2.02
CA ALA A 35 2.25 7.22 1.43
C ALA A 35 1.76 5.78 1.55
N VAL A 36 2.62 4.77 1.35
CA VAL A 36 2.26 3.35 1.54
C VAL A 36 1.79 3.07 2.97
N LEU A 37 2.38 3.71 3.97
CA LEU A 37 1.99 3.51 5.37
C LEU A 37 0.73 4.28 5.76
N THR A 38 0.55 5.50 5.22
CA THR A 38 -0.51 6.41 5.67
C THR A 38 -1.79 6.31 4.83
N VAL A 39 -1.68 6.18 3.52
CA VAL A 39 -2.81 6.24 2.58
C VAL A 39 -3.79 5.07 2.75
N PRO A 40 -3.37 3.80 2.94
CA PRO A 40 -4.32 2.69 3.06
C PRO A 40 -5.29 2.84 4.24
N GLY A 41 -4.81 3.33 5.38
CA GLY A 41 -5.66 3.58 6.56
C GLY A 41 -6.70 4.67 6.30
N LEU A 42 -6.28 5.79 5.70
CA LEU A 42 -7.18 6.88 5.30
C LEU A 42 -8.22 6.40 4.27
N ARG A 43 -7.79 5.63 3.28
CA ARG A 43 -8.63 5.11 2.21
C ARG A 43 -9.67 4.12 2.75
N ALA A 44 -9.30 3.26 3.71
CA ALA A 44 -10.22 2.33 4.36
C ALA A 44 -11.31 3.05 5.18
N GLN A 45 -10.96 4.15 5.86
CA GLN A 45 -11.93 4.98 6.59
C GLN A 45 -12.96 5.66 5.66
N GLN A 46 -12.59 5.90 4.40
CA GLN A 46 -13.48 6.44 3.36
C GLN A 46 -14.38 5.37 2.71
N GLY A 47 -14.41 4.15 3.25
CA GLY A 47 -15.28 3.08 2.78
C GLY A 47 -14.73 2.29 1.59
N TRP A 48 -13.49 2.56 1.16
CA TRP A 48 -12.84 1.72 0.16
C TRP A 48 -12.52 0.34 0.74
N LYS A 49 -12.83 -0.70 -0.04
CA LYS A 49 -12.47 -2.09 0.27
C LYS A 49 -11.62 -2.66 -0.86
N PRO A 50 -10.65 -3.54 -0.56
CA PRO A 50 -9.93 -4.27 -1.58
C PRO A 50 -10.90 -5.13 -2.40
N ALA A 51 -10.58 -5.33 -3.68
CA ALA A 51 -11.34 -6.27 -4.49
C ALA A 51 -11.13 -7.70 -3.97
N GLU A 52 -12.18 -8.52 -4.08
CA GLU A 52 -12.09 -9.94 -3.77
C GLU A 52 -11.07 -10.62 -4.70
N ARG A 53 -10.39 -11.65 -4.19
CA ARG A 53 -9.38 -12.34 -4.98
C ARG A 53 -10.04 -13.15 -6.09
N VAL A 54 -9.62 -12.92 -7.34
CA VAL A 54 -10.06 -13.73 -8.48
C VAL A 54 -9.63 -15.19 -8.27
N PRO A 55 -10.52 -16.18 -8.50
CA PRO A 55 -10.16 -17.57 -8.39
C PRO A 55 -9.09 -17.92 -9.43
N ILE A 56 -7.97 -18.45 -8.95
CA ILE A 56 -6.86 -18.93 -9.79
C ILE A 56 -7.05 -20.39 -10.23
N SER A 57 -8.01 -21.10 -9.62
CA SER A 57 -8.29 -22.51 -9.83
C SER A 57 -9.80 -22.74 -9.84
N TYR A 58 -10.22 -23.91 -10.31
CA TYR A 58 -11.61 -24.31 -10.20
C TYR A 58 -12.07 -24.25 -8.73
N PRO A 59 -13.18 -23.57 -8.40
CA PRO A 59 -13.65 -23.44 -7.04
C PRO A 59 -14.26 -24.77 -6.60
N LEU A 60 -13.44 -25.63 -6.00
CA LEU A 60 -13.90 -26.88 -5.46
C LEU A 60 -14.65 -26.59 -4.13
N PRO A 61 -15.93 -27.01 -4.01
CA PRO A 61 -16.66 -26.82 -2.77
C PRO A 61 -16.06 -27.69 -1.66
N ASP A 62 -15.86 -27.12 -0.48
CA ASP A 62 -15.42 -27.84 0.72
C ASP A 62 -16.60 -28.60 1.34
N ARG A 63 -17.02 -29.67 0.65
CA ARG A 63 -18.11 -30.55 1.09
C ARG A 63 -17.80 -32.00 0.77
N GLN A 64 -18.35 -32.91 1.56
CA GLN A 64 -18.30 -34.34 1.25
C GLN A 64 -19.04 -34.64 -0.06
N ARG A 65 -18.59 -35.67 -0.78
CA ARG A 65 -19.26 -36.15 -1.97
C ARG A 65 -20.68 -36.59 -1.62
N SER A 66 -21.62 -36.15 -2.45
CA SER A 66 -23.01 -36.64 -2.41
C SER A 66 -23.20 -37.63 -3.54
N PRO A 67 -23.94 -38.74 -3.33
CA PRO A 67 -24.33 -39.61 -4.43
C PRO A 67 -25.15 -38.80 -5.44
N VAL A 68 -24.87 -39.02 -6.72
CA VAL A 68 -25.56 -38.40 -7.86
C VAL A 68 -26.21 -39.51 -8.68
N SER A 69 -27.33 -39.22 -9.33
CA SER A 69 -28.02 -40.15 -10.23
C SER A 69 -28.58 -39.38 -11.44
N GLY A 70 -28.91 -40.10 -12.52
CA GLY A 70 -29.63 -39.57 -13.68
C GLY A 70 -28.87 -39.54 -15.00
N TYR A 71 -27.59 -39.95 -15.02
CA TYR A 71 -26.78 -40.13 -16.23
C TYR A 71 -25.98 -41.44 -16.16
N ASP A 72 -26.58 -42.47 -15.54
CA ASP A 72 -25.98 -43.80 -15.45
C ASP A 72 -26.14 -44.52 -16.81
N ASP A 73 -25.08 -45.20 -17.28
CA ASP A 73 -25.12 -46.01 -18.49
C ASP A 73 -25.99 -47.27 -18.23
N GLU A 74 -26.84 -47.68 -19.18
CA GLU A 74 -27.73 -48.86 -19.07
C GLU A 74 -27.00 -50.16 -18.71
#